data_AF-A0A2T4DD22-F1
#
_entry.id   AF-A0A2T4DD22-F1
#
_cell.length_a   1.000
_cell.length_b   1.000
_cell.length_c   1.000
_cell.angle_alpha   90.00
_cell.angle_beta   90.00
_cell.angle_gamma   90.00
#
_symmetry.space_group_name_H-M   'P 1'
#
loop_
_entity.id
_entity.type
_entity.pdbx_description
1 polymer ?
#
loop_
_entity_poly.entity_id
_entity_poly.type
_entity_poly.pdbx_seq_one_letter_code
_entity_poly.pdbx_strand_id
1 'polypeptide(L)'
;AENHQSIKKFGYFDLLNRSIDLMQERITALQMELLKPDIVVRVSRESCGTFEFYKSKALVKAGKEAFTESLRIYRNALENN
;
A
#
# COMPACT_ATOMS: atom_id res chain seq x y z
N ALA A 1 37.12 5.45 -11.87
CA ALA A 1 36.15 6.54 -11.68
C ALA A 1 35.22 6.10 -10.55
N GLU A 2 35.38 6.71 -9.39
CA GLU A 2 34.66 6.33 -8.17
C GLU A 2 33.18 6.76 -8.29
N ASN A 3 32.28 5.80 -8.06
CA ASN A 3 30.84 5.96 -8.19
C ASN A 3 30.32 6.71 -6.96
N HIS A 4 30.33 8.05 -7.01
CA HIS A 4 29.83 8.89 -5.92
C HIS A 4 28.29 8.82 -5.88
N GLN A 5 27.76 7.81 -5.19
CA GLN A 5 26.33 7.78 -4.83
C GLN A 5 26.04 8.99 -3.95
N SER A 6 25.36 10.00 -4.50
CA SER A 6 24.93 11.17 -3.74
C SER A 6 24.03 10.73 -2.61
N ILE A 7 24.49 10.89 -1.36
CA ILE A 7 23.66 10.64 -0.17
C ILE A 7 22.50 11.63 -0.22
N LYS A 8 21.29 11.13 -0.45
CA LYS A 8 20.07 11.94 -0.45
C LYS A 8 19.87 12.50 0.96
N LYS A 9 20.20 13.78 1.17
CA LYS A 9 19.96 14.46 2.44
C LYS A 9 18.46 14.55 2.67
N PHE A 10 17.95 13.81 3.65
CA PHE A 10 16.56 13.92 4.10
C PHE A 10 16.36 15.27 4.81
N GLY A 11 15.35 16.02 4.40
CA GLY A 11 14.89 17.18 5.17
C GLY A 11 14.17 16.72 6.44
N TYR A 12 13.98 17.64 7.40
CA TYR A 12 13.21 17.35 8.61
C TYR A 12 11.79 16.86 8.31
N PHE A 13 11.12 17.45 7.31
CA PHE A 13 9.79 17.02 6.87
C PHE A 13 9.78 15.60 6.29
N ASP A 14 10.79 15.26 5.48
CA ASP A 14 10.89 13.91 4.91
C ASP A 14 11.12 12.86 5.99
N LEU A 15 11.92 13.19 7.02
CA LEU A 15 12.13 12.33 8.17
C LEU A 15 10.85 12.11 8.96
N LEU A 16 10.08 13.17 9.21
CA LEU A 16 8.79 13.08 9.90
C LEU A 16 7.79 12.24 9.12
N ASN A 17 7.64 12.47 7.81
CA ASN A 17 6.76 11.68 6.95
C ASN A 17 7.17 10.21 6.98
N ARG A 18 8.47 9.91 6.85
CA ARG A 18 8.96 8.53 6.90
C ARG A 18 8.70 7.86 8.25
N SER A 19 8.82 8.59 9.34
CA SER A 19 8.48 8.09 10.69
C SER A 19 7.00 7.72 10.78
N ILE A 20 6.12 8.57 10.26
CA ILE A 20 4.67 8.31 10.20
C ILE A 20 4.37 7.08 9.36
N ASP A 21 4.97 6.95 8.18
CA ASP A 21 4.78 5.80 7.30
C ASP A 21 5.16 4.48 8.00
N LEU A 22 6.30 4.47 8.70
CA LEU A 22 6.76 3.29 9.45
C LEU A 22 5.82 2.94 10.61
N MET A 23 5.32 3.94 11.34
CA MET A 23 4.33 3.71 12.40
C MET A 23 3.04 3.12 11.83
N GLN A 24 2.52 3.68 10.73
CA GLN A 24 1.32 3.18 10.07
C GLN A 24 1.49 1.75 9.56
N GLU A 25 2.66 1.41 8.99
CA GLU A 25 3.00 0.05 8.59
C GLU A 25 2.96 -0.92 9.76
N ARG A 26 3.57 -0.56 10.89
CA ARG A 26 3.59 -1.41 12.08
C ARG A 26 2.20 -1.64 12.65
N ILE A 27 1.39 -0.58 12.76
CA ILE A 27 0.00 -0.67 13.24
C ILE A 27 -0.82 -1.55 12.29
N THR A 28 -0.69 -1.35 10.99
CA THR A 28 -1.41 -2.15 9.98
C THR A 28 -1.06 -3.63 10.11
N ALA A 29 0.22 -3.98 10.25
CA ALA A 29 0.65 -5.37 10.41
C ALA A 29 0.04 -6.02 11.68
N LEU A 30 0.06 -5.30 12.81
CA LEU A 30 -0.56 -5.75 14.06
C LEU A 30 -2.07 -5.94 13.91
N GLN A 31 -2.75 -5.02 13.23
CA GLN A 31 -4.19 -5.13 12.98
C GLN A 31 -4.53 -6.34 12.08
N MET A 32 -3.70 -6.64 11.08
CA MET A 32 -3.89 -7.82 10.23
C MET A 32 -3.77 -9.13 11.02
N GLU A 33 -2.82 -9.21 11.95
CA GLU A 33 -2.67 -10.38 12.83
C GLU A 33 -3.84 -10.53 13.81
N LEU A 34 -4.34 -9.42 14.35
CA LEU A 34 -5.43 -9.41 15.33
C LEU A 34 -6.78 -9.72 14.69
N LEU A 35 -7.12 -9.04 13.59
CA LEU A 35 -8.43 -9.09 12.98
C LEU A 35 -8.60 -10.28 12.03
N LYS A 36 -7.50 -10.82 11.48
CA LYS A 36 -7.49 -11.98 10.54
C LYS A 36 -8.60 -11.89 9.49
N PRO A 37 -8.61 -10.85 8.66
CA PRO A 37 -9.68 -10.64 7.69
C PRO A 37 -9.78 -11.80 6.69
N ASP A 38 -11.00 -12.14 6.28
CA ASP A 38 -11.26 -13.20 5.28
C ASP A 38 -10.65 -12.87 3.91
N ILE A 39 -10.65 -11.58 3.56
CA ILE A 39 -10.14 -11.09 2.28
C ILE A 39 -9.23 -9.88 2.52
N VAL A 40 -7.99 -9.96 2.02
CA VAL A 40 -7.04 -8.84 2.03
C VAL A 40 -6.88 -8.31 0.61
N VAL A 41 -7.32 -7.08 0.38
CA VAL A 41 -7.20 -6.41 -0.92
C VAL A 41 -5.94 -5.56 -0.94
N ARG A 42 -4.96 -5.96 -1.74
CA ARG A 42 -3.69 -5.24 -1.87
C ARG A 42 -3.76 -4.24 -3.00
N VAL A 43 -3.65 -2.96 -2.65
CA VAL A 43 -3.51 -1.85 -3.62
C VAL A 43 -2.07 -1.34 -3.57
N SER A 44 -1.47 -1.05 -4.74
CA SER A 44 -0.10 -0.55 -4.80
C SER A 44 0.02 0.82 -4.11
N ARG A 45 1.04 0.99 -3.28
CA ARG A 45 1.36 2.26 -2.61
C ARG A 45 1.82 3.35 -3.56
N GLU A 46 2.29 2.97 -4.75
CA GLU A 46 2.74 3.91 -5.78
C GLU A 46 1.58 4.41 -6.66
N SER A 47 0.34 3.96 -6.40
CA SER A 47 -0.83 4.33 -7.21
C SER A 47 -1.17 5.82 -7.14
N CYS A 48 -0.93 6.47 -6.00
CA CYS A 48 -1.23 7.89 -5.78
C CYS A 48 -0.45 8.43 -4.58
N GLY A 49 0.19 9.59 -4.72
CA GLY A 49 0.74 10.34 -3.60
C GLY A 49 -0.33 11.15 -2.85
N THR A 50 0.01 11.64 -1.65
CA THR A 50 -0.89 12.36 -0.74
C THR A 50 -1.61 13.55 -1.37
N PHE A 51 -0.97 14.25 -2.31
CA PHE A 51 -1.51 15.46 -2.96
C PHE A 51 -1.85 15.25 -4.45
N GLU A 52 -1.84 14.01 -4.95
CA GLU A 52 -2.09 13.71 -6.37
C GLU A 52 -3.59 13.55 -6.69
N PHE A 53 -4.42 14.52 -6.31
CA PHE A 53 -5.88 14.44 -6.44
C PHE A 53 -6.39 14.22 -7.88
N TYR A 54 -5.62 14.66 -8.88
CA TYR A 54 -5.92 14.45 -10.29
C TYR A 54 -5.93 12.95 -10.69
N LYS A 55 -5.23 12.09 -9.93
CA LYS A 55 -5.23 10.63 -10.13
C LYS A 55 -6.42 9.92 -9.50
N SER A 56 -7.32 10.63 -8.80
CA SER A 56 -8.47 10.03 -8.09
C SER A 56 -9.26 9.01 -8.91
N LYS A 57 -9.60 9.34 -10.17
CA LYS A 57 -10.32 8.42 -11.06
C LYS A 57 -9.53 7.14 -11.34
N ALA A 58 -8.22 7.25 -11.55
CA ALA A 58 -7.34 6.10 -11.76
C ALA A 58 -7.19 5.26 -10.49
N LEU A 59 -7.05 5.90 -9.32
CA LEU A 59 -6.98 5.21 -8.03
C LEU A 59 -8.25 4.41 -7.72
N VAL A 60 -9.43 4.99 -7.99
CA VAL A 60 -10.72 4.29 -7.83
C VAL A 60 -10.80 3.07 -8.76
N LYS A 61 -10.37 3.22 -10.01
CA LYS A 61 -10.34 2.11 -10.97
C LYS A 61 -9.40 1.00 -10.50
N ALA A 62 -8.18 1.34 -10.09
CA ALA A 62 -7.20 0.38 -9.57
C ALA A 62 -7.72 -0.35 -8.32
N GLY A 63 -8.41 0.36 -7.40
CA GLY A 63 -9.02 -0.26 -6.23
C GLY A 63 -10.13 -1.25 -6.57
N LYS A 64 -10.99 -0.92 -7.56
CA LYS A 64 -12.03 -1.85 -8.05
C LYS A 64 -11.43 -3.11 -8.64
N GLU A 65 -10.42 -2.97 -9.50
CA GLU A 65 -9.72 -4.09 -10.13
C GLU A 65 -9.07 -5.00 -9.08
N ALA A 66 -8.36 -4.42 -8.10
CA ALA A 66 -7.73 -5.16 -7.01
C ALA A 66 -8.75 -5.92 -6.14
N PHE A 67 -9.90 -5.30 -5.85
CA PHE A 67 -10.98 -5.94 -5.09
C PHE A 67 -11.59 -7.10 -5.88
N THR A 68 -11.95 -6.88 -7.14
CA THR A 68 -12.55 -7.91 -8.00
C THR A 68 -11.65 -9.13 -8.11
N GLU A 69 -10.34 -8.93 -8.27
CA GLU A 69 -9.39 -10.03 -8.34
C GLU A 69 -9.28 -10.79 -7.00
N SER A 70 -9.19 -10.05 -5.89
CA SER A 70 -9.10 -10.66 -4.56
C SER A 70 -10.37 -11.46 -4.21
N LEU A 71 -11.55 -10.94 -4.58
CA LEU A 71 -12.83 -11.61 -4.42
C LEU A 71 -12.94 -12.87 -5.28
N ARG A 72 -12.44 -12.83 -6.52
CA ARG A 72 -12.40 -13.99 -7.42
C ARG A 72 -11.54 -15.10 -6.82
N ILE A 73 -10.35 -14.78 -6.33
CA ILE A 73 -9.45 -15.74 -5.67
C ILE A 73 -10.14 -16.37 -4.46
N TYR A 74 -10.76 -15.55 -3.60
CA TYR A 74 -11.47 -16.02 -2.42
C TYR A 74 -12.62 -16.98 -2.78
N ARG A 75 -13.47 -16.62 -3.75
CA ARG A 75 -14.57 -17.48 -4.22
C ARG A 75 -14.06 -18.83 -4.74
N ASN A 76 -13.03 -18.80 -5.58
CA ASN A 76 -12.43 -20.02 -6.10
C ASN A 76 -11.86 -20.90 -4.97
N ALA A 77 -11.30 -20.32 -3.91
CA ALA A 77 -10.81 -21.08 -2.76
C ALA A 77 -11.95 -21.75 -1.98
N LEU A 78 -13.15 -21.15 -1.93
CA LEU A 78 -14.32 -21.75 -1.30
C LEU A 78 -14.94 -22.88 -2.14
N GLU A 79 -14.89 -22.78 -3.46
CA GLU A 79 -15.47 -23.80 -4.36
C GLU A 79 -14.59 -25.06 -4.50
N ASN A 80 -13.28 -24.94 -4.26
CA ASN A 80 -12.31 -26.04 -4.37
C ASN A 80 -12.06 -26.79 -3.03
N ASN A 81 -12.85 -26.51 -1.99
CA ASN A 81 -12.67 -27.04 -0.64
C ASN A 81 -13.98 -27.68 -0.15
#